data_AF-A0A7V3D5G7-F1
#
_entry.id   AF-A0A7V3D5G7-F1
#
_cell.length_a   1.000
_cell.length_b   1.000
_cell.length_c   1.000
_cell.angle_alpha   90.00
_cell.angle_beta   90.00
_cell.angle_gamma   90.00
#
_symmetry.space_group_name_H-M   'P 1'
#
loop_
_entity.id
_entity.type
_entity.pdbx_description
1 polymer ?
#
loop_
_entity_poly.entity_id
_entity_poly.type
_entity_poly.pdbx_seq_one_letter_code
_entity_poly.pdbx_strand_id
1 'polypeptide(L)'
;MRQTLALLAILLAGTLGCTATNTPAESTSWLHRPEWFRGVEGSDVIQVEAALVEAPLADPALADDLWRGIDEQVPLEQKASLANAGVRLGLAGAMPPPQLRPLLTSERHCINPHRRQLRSGTPHPSIPLGPKKPRVTVAGREFEQAQFLVSITPSLVGNQRIRVRIEPRIRHARPRLLPWKPSHDRSGWVIDPNGGEEALPEASWEIDTPSGEWIVLGARETAPESLGGQCFLGLTEKPPMRRLLLLRVSRLDAGADLQPWTEPARTARVPPLALQASYSFARGVAPEARSR
;
A
#
# COMPACT_ATOMS: atom_id res chain seq x y z
N MET A 1 -43.63 -47.45 54.46
CA MET A 1 -44.19 -46.40 53.58
C MET A 1 -43.65 -44.98 53.82
N ARG A 2 -42.61 -44.74 54.65
CA ARG A 2 -42.07 -43.37 54.88
C ARG A 2 -40.70 -43.10 54.24
N GLN A 3 -40.02 -44.12 53.72
CA GLN A 3 -38.68 -43.99 53.11
C GLN A 3 -38.70 -43.83 51.59
N THR A 4 -39.77 -44.23 50.91
CA THR A 4 -39.91 -44.09 49.45
C THR A 4 -40.33 -42.69 49.00
N LEU A 5 -40.89 -41.87 49.90
CA LEU A 5 -41.26 -40.48 49.63
C LEU A 5 -40.07 -39.50 49.71
N ALA A 6 -39.01 -39.84 50.44
CA ALA A 6 -37.83 -38.98 50.57
C ALA A 6 -36.92 -39.02 49.33
N LEU A 7 -36.87 -40.15 48.62
CA LEU A 7 -36.06 -40.31 47.41
C LEU A 7 -36.68 -39.61 46.18
N LEU A 8 -38.01 -39.47 46.13
CA LEU A 8 -38.67 -38.77 45.01
C LEU A 8 -38.53 -37.24 45.11
N ALA A 9 -38.38 -36.68 46.31
CA ALA A 9 -38.20 -35.24 46.51
C ALA A 9 -36.80 -34.76 46.10
N ILE A 10 -35.77 -35.62 46.22
CA ILE A 10 -34.39 -35.27 45.84
C ILE A 10 -34.22 -35.35 44.30
N LEU A 11 -34.97 -36.22 43.61
CA LEU A 11 -34.88 -36.33 42.14
C LEU A 11 -35.57 -35.19 41.39
N LEU A 12 -36.51 -34.46 42.03
CA LEU A 12 -37.25 -33.35 41.43
C LEU A 12 -36.66 -31.96 41.70
N ALA A 13 -35.61 -31.86 42.53
CA ALA A 13 -34.92 -30.59 42.81
C ALA A 13 -33.78 -30.28 41.82
N GLY A 14 -33.55 -31.11 40.80
CA GLY A 14 -32.42 -30.99 39.86
C GLY A 14 -32.68 -30.24 38.55
N THR A 15 -33.92 -29.77 38.27
CA THR A 15 -34.26 -29.24 36.94
C THR A 15 -34.67 -27.77 36.88
N LEU A 16 -34.31 -26.94 37.87
CA LEU A 16 -34.61 -25.50 37.86
C LEU A 16 -33.39 -24.65 38.24
N GLY A 17 -32.82 -23.97 37.23
CA GLY A 17 -31.75 -22.96 37.34
C GLY A 17 -30.43 -23.46 36.75
N CYS A 18 -29.84 -22.87 35.71
CA CYS A 18 -29.52 -21.44 35.62
C CYS A 18 -29.87 -20.80 34.27
N THR A 19 -30.47 -19.64 34.41
CA THR A 19 -30.64 -18.59 33.41
C THR A 19 -29.31 -18.07 32.87
N ALA A 20 -29.35 -17.65 31.61
CA ALA A 20 -28.34 -16.93 30.86
C ALA A 20 -27.56 -15.91 31.70
N THR A 21 -26.27 -16.17 31.90
CA THR A 21 -25.29 -15.10 32.10
C THR A 21 -24.64 -14.85 30.75
N ASN A 22 -25.06 -13.75 30.11
CA ASN A 22 -24.39 -13.14 28.96
C ASN A 22 -23.05 -12.55 29.44
N THR A 23 -22.13 -13.43 29.84
CA THR A 23 -20.72 -13.06 29.84
C THR A 23 -20.28 -13.17 28.39
N PRO A 24 -19.74 -12.11 27.75
CA PRO A 24 -19.07 -12.30 26.48
C PRO A 24 -18.02 -13.37 26.74
N ALA A 25 -18.10 -14.46 25.98
CA ALA A 25 -17.11 -15.51 26.01
C ALA A 25 -15.76 -14.83 25.73
N GLU A 26 -14.99 -14.59 26.78
CA GLU A 26 -13.58 -14.26 26.64
C GLU A 26 -13.00 -15.43 25.88
N SER A 27 -12.71 -15.17 24.60
CA SER A 27 -12.11 -16.15 23.71
C SER A 27 -10.83 -16.62 24.40
N THR A 28 -10.86 -17.84 24.94
CA THR A 28 -9.69 -18.60 25.37
C THR A 28 -8.94 -19.07 24.12
N SER A 29 -8.56 -18.13 23.26
CA SER A 29 -7.50 -18.26 22.29
C SER A 29 -6.19 -18.10 23.05
N TRP A 30 -5.85 -19.10 23.86
CA TRP A 30 -4.59 -19.19 24.60
C TRP A 30 -3.36 -19.47 23.71
N LEU A 31 -3.56 -19.50 22.39
CA LEU A 31 -2.47 -19.28 21.45
C LEU A 31 -2.11 -17.79 21.52
N HIS A 32 -1.08 -17.48 22.31
CA HIS A 32 -0.33 -16.25 22.16
C HIS A 32 0.02 -16.12 20.67
N ARG A 33 -0.75 -15.32 19.93
CA ARG A 33 -0.33 -14.90 18.60
C ARG A 33 1.03 -14.25 18.81
N PRO A 34 2.09 -14.78 18.18
CA PRO A 34 3.39 -14.15 18.24
C PRO A 34 3.27 -12.66 17.91
N GLU A 35 4.03 -11.80 18.59
CA GLU A 35 3.87 -10.33 18.48
C GLU A 35 4.01 -9.80 17.04
N TRP A 36 4.67 -10.54 16.15
CA TRP A 36 4.76 -10.24 14.71
C TRP A 36 3.44 -10.41 13.94
N PHE A 37 2.40 -11.00 14.54
CA PHE A 37 1.04 -11.10 14.02
C PHE A 37 0.04 -10.16 14.70
N ARG A 38 0.45 -9.41 15.73
CA ARG A 38 -0.37 -8.29 16.21
C ARG A 38 -0.21 -7.16 15.20
N GLY A 39 -1.31 -6.61 14.72
CA GLY A 39 -1.28 -5.39 13.91
C GLY A 39 -0.53 -4.29 14.66
N VAL A 40 0.00 -3.30 13.94
CA VAL A 40 0.63 -2.16 14.62
C VAL A 40 -0.49 -1.46 15.40
N GLU A 41 -0.45 -1.57 16.73
CA GLU A 41 -1.38 -0.93 17.65
C GLU A 41 -0.64 0.22 18.36
N GLY A 42 -1.36 1.32 18.61
CA GLY A 42 -0.82 2.51 19.27
C GLY A 42 -1.40 3.83 18.74
N SER A 43 -1.23 4.90 19.49
CA SER A 43 -1.62 6.26 19.09
C SER A 43 -0.71 6.87 18.01
N ASP A 44 0.39 6.19 17.70
CA ASP A 44 1.40 6.55 16.69
C ASP A 44 1.19 5.81 15.35
N VAL A 45 0.08 5.08 15.20
CA VAL A 45 -0.19 4.26 14.02
C VAL A 45 -0.79 5.11 12.90
N ILE A 46 -0.17 5.03 11.74
CA ILE A 46 -0.60 5.67 10.50
C ILE A 46 -0.94 4.56 9.50
N GLN A 47 -2.15 4.60 8.97
CA GLN A 47 -2.52 3.81 7.80
C GLN A 47 -2.10 4.56 6.55
N VAL A 48 -1.21 3.95 5.78
CA VAL A 48 -0.79 4.37 4.45
C VAL A 48 -1.42 3.46 3.44
N GLU A 49 -1.85 4.08 2.38
CA GLU A 49 -2.75 3.48 1.46
C GLU A 49 -2.32 4.04 0.10
N ALA A 50 -1.85 3.17 -0.79
CA ALA A 50 -1.18 3.57 -2.02
C ALA A 50 -1.74 2.85 -3.25
N ALA A 51 -1.83 3.57 -4.35
CA ALA A 51 -2.23 3.06 -5.66
C ALA A 51 -1.43 3.75 -6.77
N LEU A 52 -0.86 2.97 -7.69
CA LEU A 52 -0.28 3.48 -8.92
C LEU A 52 -1.34 3.38 -10.02
N VAL A 53 -1.80 4.51 -10.54
CA VAL A 53 -2.77 4.56 -11.64
C VAL A 53 -2.04 4.80 -12.95
N GLU A 54 -2.29 3.96 -13.95
CA GLU A 54 -1.73 4.08 -15.30
C GLU A 54 -2.84 4.20 -16.33
N ALA A 55 -2.67 5.10 -17.30
CA ALA A 55 -3.53 5.22 -18.48
C ALA A 55 -2.67 5.60 -19.71
N PRO A 56 -3.15 5.38 -20.94
CA PRO A 56 -2.47 5.91 -22.13
C PRO A 56 -2.26 7.42 -22.02
N LEU A 57 -1.15 7.93 -22.53
CA LEU A 57 -0.81 9.36 -22.46
C LEU A 57 -1.88 10.26 -23.12
N ALA A 58 -2.55 9.74 -24.15
CA ALA A 58 -3.63 10.42 -24.86
C ALA A 58 -4.97 10.45 -24.07
N ASP A 59 -5.07 9.72 -22.96
CA ASP A 59 -6.28 9.71 -22.13
C ASP A 59 -6.38 11.04 -21.34
N PRO A 60 -7.46 11.83 -21.54
CA PRO A 60 -7.64 13.08 -20.81
C PRO A 60 -7.90 12.88 -19.31
N ALA A 61 -8.30 11.69 -18.86
CA ALA A 61 -8.67 11.44 -17.47
C ALA A 61 -7.52 11.69 -16.47
N LEU A 62 -6.26 11.53 -16.92
CA LEU A 62 -5.06 11.80 -16.12
C LEU A 62 -4.32 13.08 -16.53
N ALA A 63 -4.89 13.87 -17.44
CA ALA A 63 -4.26 15.07 -17.99
C ALA A 63 -4.51 16.30 -17.09
N ASP A 64 -4.32 17.50 -17.64
CA ASP A 64 -4.45 18.77 -16.90
C ASP A 64 -5.83 19.00 -16.27
N ASP A 65 -6.90 18.44 -16.85
CA ASP A 65 -8.25 18.57 -16.31
C ASP A 65 -8.39 17.96 -14.90
N LEU A 66 -7.67 16.86 -14.62
CA LEU A 66 -7.62 16.28 -13.28
C LEU A 66 -7.00 17.25 -12.28
N TRP A 67 -5.91 17.90 -12.69
CA TRP A 67 -5.14 18.79 -11.81
C TRP A 67 -5.85 20.09 -11.46
N ARG A 68 -6.89 20.49 -12.19
CA ARG A 68 -7.74 21.63 -11.80
C ARG A 68 -8.45 21.43 -10.46
N GLY A 69 -8.71 20.18 -10.08
CA GLY A 69 -9.33 19.81 -8.81
C GLY A 69 -8.33 19.44 -7.71
N ILE A 70 -7.02 19.59 -7.97
CA ILE A 70 -5.94 19.24 -7.04
C ILE A 70 -5.27 20.53 -6.60
N ASP A 71 -5.12 20.70 -5.30
CA ASP A 71 -4.40 21.83 -4.73
C ASP A 71 -2.88 21.60 -4.79
N GLU A 72 -2.21 22.25 -5.74
CA GLU A 72 -0.74 22.23 -5.90
C GLU A 72 -0.02 23.23 -4.95
N GLN A 73 -0.65 23.65 -3.84
CA GLN A 73 -0.03 24.53 -2.83
C GLN A 73 0.98 23.79 -1.94
N VAL A 74 2.19 23.63 -2.48
CA VAL A 74 3.39 23.22 -1.72
C VAL A 74 4.13 24.44 -1.15
N PRO A 75 4.92 24.30 -0.06
CA PRO A 75 5.75 25.38 0.47
C PRO A 75 6.67 26.00 -0.60
N LEU A 76 6.93 27.31 -0.52
CA LEU A 76 7.65 28.05 -1.54
C LEU A 76 9.05 27.49 -1.80
N GLU A 77 9.71 27.02 -0.75
CA GLU A 77 11.04 26.41 -0.76
C GLU A 77 11.06 25.14 -1.63
N GLN A 78 9.95 24.41 -1.66
CA GLN A 78 9.83 23.16 -2.44
C GLN A 78 9.34 23.40 -3.87
N LYS A 79 8.65 24.51 -4.15
CA LYS A 79 8.12 24.81 -5.50
C LYS A 79 9.21 24.79 -6.57
N ALA A 80 10.36 25.42 -6.29
CA ALA A 80 11.47 25.45 -7.22
C ALA A 80 12.07 24.05 -7.45
N SER A 81 12.23 23.26 -6.39
CA SER A 81 12.73 21.88 -6.49
C SER A 81 11.78 20.98 -7.29
N LEU A 82 10.47 21.02 -6.99
CA LEU A 82 9.45 20.26 -7.74
C LEU A 82 9.38 20.68 -9.21
N ALA A 83 9.46 21.98 -9.51
CA ALA A 83 9.48 22.49 -10.88
C ALA A 83 10.73 22.00 -11.64
N ASN A 84 11.91 22.11 -11.04
CA ASN A 84 13.17 21.62 -11.63
C ASN A 84 13.17 20.11 -11.83
N ALA A 85 12.59 19.37 -10.88
CA ALA A 85 12.40 17.93 -10.99
C ALA A 85 11.29 17.54 -11.99
N GLY A 86 10.50 18.50 -12.48
CA GLY A 86 9.35 18.26 -13.36
C GLY A 86 8.26 17.39 -12.72
N VAL A 87 8.13 17.43 -11.40
CA VAL A 87 7.12 16.70 -10.63
C VAL A 87 5.95 17.60 -10.30
N ARG A 88 4.74 17.04 -10.38
CA ARG A 88 3.52 17.64 -9.83
C ARG A 88 3.18 16.93 -8.55
N LEU A 89 2.92 17.71 -7.51
CA LEU A 89 2.52 17.26 -6.20
C LEU A 89 1.36 18.13 -5.75
N GLY A 90 0.29 17.51 -5.29
CA GLY A 90 -0.82 18.26 -4.73
C GLY A 90 -1.73 17.43 -3.85
N LEU A 91 -2.63 18.12 -3.16
CA LEU A 91 -3.62 17.54 -2.27
C LEU A 91 -4.99 17.53 -2.94
N ALA A 92 -5.73 16.46 -2.73
CA ALA A 92 -7.17 16.44 -2.95
C ALA A 92 -7.86 16.11 -1.63
N GLY A 93 -9.08 16.60 -1.45
CA GLY A 93 -9.85 16.38 -0.24
C GLY A 93 -10.10 14.89 0.04
N ALA A 94 -10.74 14.58 1.18
CA ALA A 94 -10.94 13.21 1.63
C ALA A 94 -11.64 12.29 0.60
N MET A 95 -12.46 12.87 -0.27
CA MET A 95 -13.03 12.19 -1.42
C MET A 95 -12.16 12.43 -2.66
N PRO A 96 -11.72 11.36 -3.37
CA PRO A 96 -10.93 11.54 -4.57
C PRO A 96 -11.74 12.28 -5.65
N PRO A 97 -11.07 13.10 -6.49
CA PRO A 97 -11.67 13.72 -7.66
C PRO A 97 -12.48 12.70 -8.47
N PRO A 98 -13.66 13.07 -9.01
CA PRO A 98 -14.53 12.17 -9.75
C PRO A 98 -13.82 11.40 -10.89
N GLN A 99 -12.81 12.02 -11.51
CA GLN A 99 -11.99 11.45 -12.57
C GLN A 99 -11.12 10.28 -12.10
N LEU A 100 -10.66 10.29 -10.83
CA LEU A 100 -9.83 9.21 -10.27
C LEU A 100 -10.64 8.00 -9.81
N ARG A 101 -11.91 8.18 -9.44
CA ARG A 101 -12.77 7.10 -8.95
C ARG A 101 -12.85 5.89 -9.90
N PRO A 102 -13.18 6.04 -11.20
CA PRO A 102 -13.24 4.90 -12.10
C PRO A 102 -11.87 4.26 -12.33
N LEU A 103 -10.79 5.02 -12.21
CA LEU A 103 -9.44 4.52 -12.39
C LEU A 103 -8.98 3.69 -11.18
N LEU A 104 -9.29 4.16 -9.97
CA LEU A 104 -8.96 3.49 -8.70
C LEU A 104 -9.69 2.14 -8.52
N THR A 105 -10.90 2.00 -9.07
CA THR A 105 -11.69 0.76 -9.01
C THR A 105 -11.40 -0.19 -10.18
N SER A 106 -10.71 0.27 -11.21
CA SER A 106 -10.39 -0.53 -12.39
C SER A 106 -9.07 -1.28 -12.19
N GLU A 107 -9.13 -2.61 -12.16
CA GLU A 107 -7.92 -3.47 -12.12
C GLU A 107 -6.97 -3.24 -13.31
N ARG A 108 -7.49 -2.70 -14.42
CA ARG A 108 -6.70 -2.37 -15.61
C ARG A 108 -5.82 -1.14 -15.41
N HIS A 109 -6.31 -0.15 -14.65
CA HIS A 109 -5.64 1.14 -14.49
C HIS A 109 -4.95 1.24 -13.12
N CYS A 110 -5.50 0.62 -12.08
CA CYS A 110 -4.98 0.65 -10.72
C CYS A 110 -4.05 -0.54 -10.48
N ILE A 111 -2.76 -0.29 -10.57
CA ILE A 111 -1.72 -1.30 -10.40
C ILE A 111 -1.41 -1.47 -8.91
N ASN A 112 -1.66 -2.68 -8.40
CA ASN A 112 -1.32 -3.13 -7.05
C ASN A 112 -1.74 -2.15 -5.94
N PRO A 113 -3.03 -1.76 -5.84
CA PRO A 113 -3.52 -0.98 -4.71
C PRO A 113 -3.31 -1.76 -3.42
N HIS A 114 -2.75 -1.11 -2.41
CA HIS A 114 -2.50 -1.77 -1.13
C HIS A 114 -2.59 -0.80 0.04
N ARG A 115 -2.84 -1.39 1.21
CA ARG A 115 -2.96 -0.74 2.51
C ARG A 115 -1.93 -1.32 3.45
N ARG A 116 -1.26 -0.46 4.21
CA ARG A 116 -0.32 -0.84 5.26
C ARG A 116 -0.48 0.06 6.47
N GLN A 117 -0.35 -0.52 7.65
CA GLN A 117 -0.24 0.23 8.90
C GLN A 117 1.24 0.32 9.25
N LEU A 118 1.69 1.54 9.55
CA LEU A 118 3.07 1.87 9.89
C LEU A 118 3.08 2.70 11.17
N ARG A 119 4.16 2.61 11.94
CA ARG A 119 4.39 3.59 13.01
C ARG A 119 4.85 4.91 12.40
N SER A 120 4.51 6.02 13.05
CA SER A 120 5.02 7.35 12.70
C SER A 120 6.55 7.33 12.57
N GLY A 121 7.06 7.88 11.48
CA GLY A 121 8.49 7.92 11.14
C GLY A 121 9.03 6.62 10.51
N THR A 122 8.22 5.56 10.41
CA THR A 122 8.65 4.31 9.76
C THR A 122 8.42 4.39 8.25
N PRO A 123 9.43 4.14 7.41
CA PRO A 123 9.28 4.21 5.97
C PRO A 123 8.39 3.06 5.45
N HIS A 124 7.50 3.41 4.51
CA HIS A 124 6.77 2.47 3.68
C HIS A 124 7.76 1.79 2.71
N PRO A 125 7.59 0.48 2.39
CA PRO A 125 8.35 -0.18 1.33
C PRO A 125 8.32 0.62 0.03
N SER A 126 9.44 0.67 -0.70
CA SER A 126 9.53 1.49 -1.91
C SER A 126 8.53 1.02 -2.97
N ILE A 127 7.74 1.95 -3.51
CA ILE A 127 6.69 1.69 -4.50
C ILE A 127 7.29 1.89 -5.91
N PRO A 128 7.29 0.88 -6.78
CA PRO A 128 7.79 1.05 -8.16
C PRO A 128 6.84 1.94 -8.96
N LEU A 129 7.39 2.84 -9.78
CA LEU A 129 6.64 3.79 -10.62
C LEU A 129 6.55 3.34 -12.10
N GLY A 130 6.71 2.06 -12.39
CA GLY A 130 6.64 1.52 -13.74
C GLY A 130 7.70 0.45 -14.04
N PRO A 131 7.89 0.10 -15.32
CA PRO A 131 8.81 -0.96 -15.73
C PRO A 131 10.28 -0.54 -15.60
N LYS A 132 11.16 -1.54 -15.68
CA LYS A 132 12.60 -1.31 -15.82
C LYS A 132 12.90 -0.68 -17.19
N LYS A 133 13.73 0.34 -17.19
CA LYS A 133 14.28 0.99 -18.37
C LYS A 133 15.70 0.47 -18.62
N PRO A 134 16.08 0.17 -19.87
CA PRO A 134 17.40 -0.38 -20.16
C PRO A 134 18.51 0.58 -19.76
N ARG A 135 18.28 1.89 -19.93
CA ARG A 135 19.23 2.96 -19.66
C ARG A 135 18.51 4.27 -19.37
N VAL A 136 18.96 5.02 -18.37
CA VAL A 136 18.41 6.33 -18.00
C VAL A 136 19.53 7.23 -17.49
N THR A 137 19.39 8.54 -17.70
CA THR A 137 20.30 9.54 -17.13
C THR A 137 19.55 10.43 -16.15
N VAL A 138 19.98 10.47 -14.90
CA VAL A 138 19.41 11.33 -13.86
C VAL A 138 20.52 12.16 -13.23
N ALA A 139 20.33 13.48 -13.20
CA ALA A 139 21.32 14.42 -12.64
C ALA A 139 22.75 14.20 -13.19
N GLY A 140 22.87 13.93 -14.49
CA GLY A 140 24.16 13.68 -15.17
C GLY A 140 24.76 12.29 -14.93
N ARG A 141 24.05 11.40 -14.22
CA ARG A 141 24.50 10.04 -13.90
C ARG A 141 23.70 9.01 -14.68
N GLU A 142 24.39 8.06 -15.29
CA GLU A 142 23.79 7.00 -16.09
C GLU A 142 23.51 5.76 -15.24
N PHE A 143 22.34 5.16 -15.45
CA PHE A 143 21.89 3.95 -14.76
C PHE A 143 21.41 2.92 -15.79
N GLU A 144 21.86 1.68 -15.65
CA GLU A 144 21.43 0.55 -16.48
C GLU A 144 20.39 -0.32 -15.76
N GLN A 145 19.43 -0.84 -16.53
CA GLN A 145 18.31 -1.65 -16.02
C GLN A 145 17.59 -0.95 -14.85
N ALA A 146 17.43 0.37 -14.97
CA ALA A 146 16.96 1.21 -13.88
C ALA A 146 15.43 1.15 -13.77
N GLN A 147 14.93 1.10 -12.56
CA GLN A 147 13.52 1.22 -12.22
C GLN A 147 13.37 2.35 -11.22
N PHE A 148 12.43 3.26 -11.49
CA PHE A 148 12.10 4.33 -10.56
C PHE A 148 11.18 3.81 -9.46
N LEU A 149 11.45 4.24 -8.23
CA LEU A 149 10.64 3.94 -7.05
C LEU A 149 10.44 5.21 -6.22
N VAL A 150 9.46 5.16 -5.33
CA VAL A 150 9.24 6.19 -4.31
C VAL A 150 9.18 5.53 -2.95
N SER A 151 9.97 6.03 -2.00
CA SER A 151 9.81 5.73 -0.59
C SER A 151 9.02 6.83 0.09
N ILE A 152 8.15 6.44 1.02
CA ILE A 152 7.23 7.35 1.71
C ILE A 152 7.41 7.15 3.20
N THR A 153 7.68 8.22 3.93
CA THR A 153 7.80 8.18 5.39
C THR A 153 6.77 9.11 6.01
N PRO A 154 5.62 8.59 6.48
CA PRO A 154 4.63 9.39 7.17
C PRO A 154 5.06 9.64 8.61
N SER A 155 4.76 10.81 9.15
CA SER A 155 5.02 11.19 10.53
C SER A 155 3.88 12.03 11.07
N LEU A 156 3.47 11.77 12.31
CA LEU A 156 2.46 12.57 12.97
C LEU A 156 3.03 13.95 13.29
N VAL A 157 2.30 14.98 12.87
CA VAL A 157 2.52 16.36 13.28
C VAL A 157 1.31 16.78 14.12
N GLY A 158 1.47 17.69 15.08
CA GLY A 158 0.36 18.15 15.92
C GLY A 158 -0.89 18.56 15.11
N ASN A 159 -2.03 18.69 15.78
CA ASN A 159 -3.30 19.13 15.17
C ASN A 159 -3.87 18.19 14.10
N GLN A 160 -3.79 16.86 14.29
CA GLN A 160 -4.33 15.85 13.38
C GLN A 160 -3.76 15.90 11.94
N ARG A 161 -2.58 16.49 11.78
CA ARG A 161 -1.87 16.53 10.49
C ARG A 161 -0.84 15.40 10.43
N ILE A 162 -0.58 14.96 9.21
CA ILE A 162 0.44 13.96 8.91
C ILE A 162 1.41 14.62 7.94
N ARG A 163 2.68 14.66 8.30
CA ARG A 163 3.76 15.03 7.39
C ARG A 163 4.21 13.79 6.65
N VAL A 164 4.20 13.86 5.33
CA VAL A 164 4.62 12.77 4.46
C VAL A 164 5.88 13.21 3.74
N ARG A 165 7.01 12.57 4.07
CA ARG A 165 8.24 12.69 3.31
C ARG A 165 8.21 11.72 2.14
N ILE A 166 8.44 12.23 0.95
CA ILE A 166 8.46 11.50 -0.32
C ILE A 166 9.88 11.57 -0.85
N GLU A 167 10.50 10.41 -1.05
CA GLU A 167 11.88 10.31 -1.53
C GLU A 167 11.93 9.44 -2.79
N PRO A 168 12.28 10.01 -3.95
CA PRO A 168 12.54 9.26 -5.16
C PRO A 168 13.77 8.38 -5.01
N ARG A 169 13.70 7.17 -5.54
CA ARG A 169 14.78 6.19 -5.52
C ARG A 169 14.90 5.52 -6.89
N ILE A 170 16.11 5.07 -7.23
CA ILE A 170 16.38 4.32 -8.45
C ILE A 170 16.92 2.96 -8.05
N ARG A 171 16.22 1.89 -8.43
CA ARG A 171 16.76 0.53 -8.40
C ARG A 171 17.46 0.26 -9.72
N HIS A 172 18.72 -0.10 -9.72
CA HIS A 172 19.47 -0.37 -10.94
C HIS A 172 20.34 -1.62 -10.77
N ALA A 173 20.69 -2.25 -11.89
CA ALA A 173 21.56 -3.42 -11.89
C ALA A 173 23.02 -2.98 -11.72
N ARG A 174 23.41 -2.48 -10.54
CA ARG A 174 24.83 -2.52 -10.20
C ARG A 174 25.19 -3.98 -9.88
N PRO A 175 26.22 -4.55 -10.49
CA PRO A 175 26.73 -5.86 -10.11
C PRO A 175 27.39 -5.75 -8.74
N ARG A 176 26.61 -5.76 -7.66
CA ARG A 176 27.15 -6.13 -6.36
C ARG A 176 27.21 -7.64 -6.35
N LEU A 177 28.43 -8.17 -6.39
CA LEU A 177 28.73 -9.60 -6.28
C LEU A 177 28.14 -10.23 -5.01
N LEU A 178 27.76 -9.41 -4.03
CA LEU A 178 27.36 -9.82 -2.69
C LEU A 178 26.36 -8.81 -2.09
N PRO A 179 25.23 -9.25 -1.52
CA PRO A 179 24.19 -8.37 -0.96
C PRO A 179 24.58 -7.83 0.43
N TRP A 180 25.85 -7.70 0.77
CA TRP A 180 26.30 -7.36 2.12
C TRP A 180 26.72 -5.90 2.20
N LYS A 181 26.25 -5.17 3.21
CA LYS A 181 26.76 -3.85 3.60
C LYS A 181 27.28 -3.89 5.04
N PRO A 182 28.32 -3.12 5.38
CA PRO A 182 28.70 -2.96 6.78
C PRO A 182 27.50 -2.44 7.58
N SER A 183 27.30 -2.97 8.78
CA SER A 183 26.32 -2.47 9.73
C SER A 183 26.60 -1.00 10.06
N HIS A 184 25.58 -0.27 10.53
CA HIS A 184 25.70 1.17 10.82
C HIS A 184 26.80 1.48 11.85
N ASP A 185 27.01 0.57 12.81
CA ASP A 185 28.05 0.61 13.84
C ASP A 185 29.40 -0.01 13.37
N ARG A 186 29.49 -0.46 12.12
CA ARG A 186 30.64 -1.15 11.51
C ARG A 186 31.10 -2.43 12.24
N SER A 187 30.26 -3.00 13.09
CA SER A 187 30.57 -4.22 13.86
C SER A 187 30.36 -5.52 13.08
N GLY A 188 29.67 -5.47 11.93
CA GLY A 188 29.38 -6.66 11.14
C GLY A 188 28.87 -6.36 9.74
N TRP A 189 28.40 -7.41 9.07
CA TRP A 189 27.79 -7.34 7.75
C TRP A 189 26.28 -7.59 7.87
N VAL A 190 25.49 -6.75 7.22
CA VAL A 190 24.04 -6.89 7.13
C VAL A 190 23.68 -7.16 5.67
N ILE A 191 22.76 -8.10 5.46
CA ILE A 191 22.16 -8.30 4.14
C ILE A 191 21.39 -7.02 3.79
N ASP A 192 21.70 -6.43 2.67
CA ASP A 192 20.99 -5.33 2.05
C ASP A 192 19.99 -5.90 1.04
N PRO A 193 18.76 -6.24 1.46
CA PRO A 193 17.74 -6.76 0.55
C PRO A 193 17.37 -5.74 -0.54
N ASN A 194 17.70 -4.47 -0.33
CA ASN A 194 17.51 -3.35 -1.24
C ASN A 194 18.75 -3.06 -2.10
N GLY A 195 19.71 -4.00 -2.16
CA GLY A 195 20.94 -3.84 -2.93
C GLY A 195 20.65 -3.38 -4.37
N GLY A 196 21.26 -2.27 -4.76
CA GLY A 196 21.03 -1.63 -6.06
C GLY A 196 19.98 -0.51 -6.05
N GLU A 197 19.41 -0.15 -4.91
CA GLU A 197 18.58 1.05 -4.75
C GLU A 197 19.38 2.25 -4.26
N GLU A 198 19.32 3.34 -5.02
CA GLU A 198 19.94 4.61 -4.70
C GLU A 198 18.88 5.68 -4.46
N ALA A 199 18.98 6.40 -3.33
CA ALA A 199 18.09 7.51 -3.02
C ALA A 199 18.54 8.78 -3.77
N LEU A 200 17.56 9.61 -4.13
CA LEU A 200 17.78 10.94 -4.73
C LEU A 200 17.31 12.02 -3.73
N PRO A 201 18.07 12.25 -2.64
CA PRO A 201 17.67 13.14 -1.56
C PRO A 201 17.45 14.59 -2.02
N GLU A 202 18.18 15.03 -3.06
CA GLU A 202 18.04 16.34 -3.69
C GLU A 202 16.66 16.57 -4.32
N ALA A 203 15.96 15.48 -4.64
CA ALA A 203 14.60 15.47 -5.17
C ALA A 203 13.59 14.95 -4.15
N SER A 204 13.89 15.03 -2.85
CA SER A 204 12.91 14.69 -1.81
C SER A 204 12.00 15.88 -1.49
N TRP A 205 10.76 15.57 -1.15
CA TRP A 205 9.74 16.56 -0.84
C TRP A 205 8.98 16.18 0.43
N GLU A 206 8.38 17.16 1.07
CA GLU A 206 7.59 16.96 2.28
C GLU A 206 6.27 17.71 2.16
N ILE A 207 5.17 17.03 2.46
CA ILE A 207 3.85 17.64 2.43
C ILE A 207 3.09 17.32 3.71
N ASP A 208 2.47 18.36 4.27
CA ASP A 208 1.61 18.23 5.44
C ASP A 208 0.18 18.09 4.95
N THR A 209 -0.47 16.98 5.29
CA THR A 209 -1.84 16.69 4.89
C THR A 209 -2.72 16.39 6.11
N PRO A 210 -3.99 16.82 6.13
CA PRO A 210 -4.99 16.30 7.06
C PRO A 210 -5.14 14.78 6.96
N SER A 211 -5.53 14.14 8.07
CA SER A 211 -5.82 12.71 8.07
C SER A 211 -6.93 12.36 7.07
N GLY A 212 -6.65 11.43 6.16
CA GLY A 212 -7.62 10.87 5.22
C GLY A 212 -7.73 11.60 3.87
N GLU A 213 -6.96 12.66 3.65
CA GLU A 213 -6.84 13.33 2.35
C GLU A 213 -5.90 12.59 1.39
N TRP A 214 -6.04 12.90 0.10
CA TRP A 214 -5.27 12.30 -0.98
C TRP A 214 -4.07 13.17 -1.33
N ILE A 215 -2.89 12.56 -1.39
CA ILE A 215 -1.71 13.14 -2.02
C ILE A 215 -1.61 12.53 -3.43
N VAL A 216 -1.50 13.40 -4.43
CA VAL A 216 -1.37 13.01 -5.83
C VAL A 216 0.00 13.42 -6.34
N LEU A 217 0.75 12.45 -6.87
CA LEU A 217 2.04 12.68 -7.52
C LEU A 217 1.96 12.33 -9.01
N GLY A 218 2.58 13.17 -9.84
CA GLY A 218 2.72 12.94 -11.26
C GLY A 218 3.85 13.77 -11.88
N ALA A 219 3.81 13.95 -13.19
CA ALA A 219 4.79 14.74 -13.94
C ALA A 219 4.19 15.98 -14.59
N ARG A 220 5.07 16.96 -14.84
CA ARG A 220 4.82 18.04 -15.80
C ARG A 220 5.19 17.54 -17.20
N GLU A 221 4.23 17.58 -18.12
CA GLU A 221 4.44 17.11 -19.50
C GLU A 221 5.40 18.00 -20.30
N THR A 222 5.58 19.24 -19.85
CA THR A 222 6.52 20.20 -20.46
C THR A 222 7.99 19.85 -20.24
N ALA A 223 8.30 18.90 -19.34
CA ALA A 223 9.67 18.51 -19.01
C ALA A 223 9.83 16.97 -19.03
N PRO A 224 9.69 16.30 -20.18
CA PRO A 224 9.72 14.83 -20.26
C PRO A 224 11.06 14.20 -19.85
N GLU A 225 12.16 14.92 -20.02
CA GLU A 225 13.52 14.48 -19.65
C GLU A 225 13.84 14.69 -18.15
N SER A 226 12.97 15.41 -17.43
CA SER A 226 13.13 15.61 -15.98
C SER A 226 12.95 14.32 -15.19
N LEU A 227 13.31 14.32 -13.90
CA LEU A 227 13.06 13.19 -13.03
C LEU A 227 11.58 12.77 -13.03
N GLY A 228 10.66 13.73 -12.91
CA GLY A 228 9.23 13.50 -12.96
C GLY A 228 8.79 12.90 -14.29
N GLY A 229 9.25 13.47 -15.41
CA GLY A 229 8.99 12.93 -16.75
C GLY A 229 9.47 11.49 -16.88
N GLN A 230 10.69 11.19 -16.44
CA GLN A 230 11.22 9.83 -16.47
C GLN A 230 10.51 8.86 -15.52
N CYS A 231 9.99 9.33 -14.39
CA CYS A 231 9.25 8.53 -13.40
C CYS A 231 7.82 8.22 -13.85
N PHE A 232 7.09 9.22 -14.35
CA PHE A 232 5.64 9.14 -14.52
C PHE A 232 5.18 9.12 -15.98
N LEU A 233 6.08 9.41 -16.94
CA LEU A 233 5.77 9.34 -18.38
C LEU A 233 6.52 8.17 -19.04
N GLY A 234 5.75 7.19 -19.49
CA GLY A 234 6.20 6.04 -20.26
C GLY A 234 6.28 6.34 -21.76
N LEU A 235 7.01 7.38 -22.18
CA LEU A 235 7.04 7.82 -23.58
C LEU A 235 7.59 6.77 -24.56
N THR A 236 8.44 5.87 -24.09
CA THR A 236 9.02 4.78 -24.89
C THR A 236 8.16 3.52 -24.91
N GLU A 237 7.07 3.50 -24.14
CA GLU A 237 6.15 2.36 -24.07
C GLU A 237 5.18 2.38 -25.27
N LYS A 238 4.58 1.22 -25.58
CA LYS A 238 3.64 1.06 -26.69
C LYS A 238 2.33 0.45 -26.17
N PRO A 239 1.25 1.25 -25.98
CA PRO A 239 1.18 2.71 -26.18
C PRO A 239 1.98 3.50 -25.11
N PRO A 240 2.27 4.79 -25.34
CA PRO A 240 2.89 5.62 -24.32
C PRO A 240 1.94 5.78 -23.13
N MET A 241 2.48 5.69 -21.91
CA MET A 241 1.69 5.65 -20.68
C MET A 241 1.91 6.91 -19.84
N ARG A 242 0.86 7.36 -19.14
CA ARG A 242 0.91 8.33 -18.05
C ARG A 242 0.62 7.60 -16.74
N ARG A 243 1.40 7.89 -15.70
CA ARG A 243 1.24 7.31 -14.37
C ARG A 243 0.99 8.39 -13.34
N LEU A 244 0.17 8.08 -12.34
CA LEU A 244 0.01 8.86 -11.12
C LEU A 244 0.17 7.95 -9.91
N LEU A 245 0.93 8.40 -8.92
CA LEU A 245 0.95 7.77 -7.61
C LEU A 245 -0.05 8.49 -6.71
N LEU A 246 -1.03 7.74 -6.23
CA LEU A 246 -2.07 8.20 -5.32
C LEU A 246 -1.80 7.63 -3.94
N LEU A 247 -1.73 8.51 -2.94
CA LEU A 247 -1.52 8.14 -1.56
C LEU A 247 -2.66 8.70 -0.72
N ARG A 248 -3.17 7.89 0.20
CA ARG A 248 -4.04 8.34 1.28
C ARG A 248 -3.36 7.97 2.58
N VAL A 249 -3.17 8.94 3.45
CA VAL A 249 -2.56 8.72 4.77
C VAL A 249 -3.55 9.12 5.84
N SER A 250 -3.67 8.31 6.87
CA SER A 250 -4.67 8.53 7.92
C SER A 250 -4.16 8.01 9.24
N ARG A 251 -4.53 8.70 10.31
CA ARG A 251 -4.27 8.23 11.67
C ARG A 251 -5.29 7.15 12.01
N LEU A 252 -4.80 6.02 12.52
CA LEU A 252 -5.68 4.96 13.00
C LEU A 252 -6.05 5.29 14.45
N ASP A 253 -7.16 6.00 14.65
CA ASP A 253 -7.70 6.17 15.99
C ASP A 253 -8.39 4.87 16.43
N ALA A 254 -8.27 4.51 17.71
CA ALA A 254 -8.89 3.32 18.27
C ALA A 254 -10.41 3.40 18.09
N GLY A 255 -10.94 2.65 17.10
CA GLY A 255 -12.37 2.59 16.77
C GLY A 255 -12.78 3.26 15.45
N ALA A 256 -11.86 3.94 14.73
CA ALA A 256 -12.14 4.50 13.42
C ALA A 256 -11.93 3.44 12.33
N ASP A 257 -13.02 2.82 11.86
CA ASP A 257 -12.99 1.92 10.71
C ASP A 257 -12.94 2.75 9.42
N LEU A 258 -11.78 2.75 8.76
CA LEU A 258 -11.61 3.43 7.48
C LEU A 258 -11.98 2.47 6.35
N GLN A 259 -13.14 2.72 5.74
CA GLN A 259 -13.56 1.97 4.56
C GLN A 259 -12.48 2.03 3.47
N PRO A 260 -12.05 0.88 2.91
CA PRO A 260 -11.20 0.82 1.74
C PRO A 260 -11.79 1.62 0.59
N TRP A 261 -11.00 2.44 -0.11
CA TRP A 261 -11.48 3.04 -1.36
C TRP A 261 -11.69 2.00 -2.46
N THR A 262 -11.05 0.83 -2.33
CA THR A 262 -11.14 -0.28 -3.28
C THR A 262 -12.41 -1.10 -3.15
N GLU A 263 -13.35 -0.75 -2.27
CA GLU A 263 -14.58 -1.52 -2.12
C GLU A 263 -15.72 -0.94 -2.98
N PRO A 264 -16.00 -1.47 -4.18
CA PRO A 264 -17.39 -1.57 -4.60
C PRO A 264 -18.05 -2.56 -3.64
N ALA A 265 -19.29 -2.33 -3.20
CA ALA A 265 -20.04 -3.21 -2.31
C ALA A 265 -19.79 -4.70 -2.61
N ARG A 266 -18.84 -5.32 -1.90
CA ARG A 266 -18.55 -6.75 -1.96
C ARG A 266 -19.05 -7.32 -0.65
N THR A 267 -20.36 -7.52 -0.58
CA THR A 267 -20.87 -8.65 0.18
C THR A 267 -20.18 -9.92 -0.30
N ALA A 268 -19.27 -10.45 0.52
CA ALA A 268 -19.05 -11.87 0.80
C ALA A 268 -18.68 -12.78 -0.40
N ARG A 269 -17.71 -13.71 -0.37
CA ARG A 269 -17.03 -14.48 0.66
C ARG A 269 -15.71 -14.93 0.03
N VAL A 270 -14.62 -14.98 0.80
CA VAL A 270 -13.57 -15.94 0.49
C VAL A 270 -14.24 -17.32 0.59
N PRO A 271 -14.23 -18.16 -0.46
CA PRO A 271 -14.82 -19.48 -0.34
C PRO A 271 -14.10 -20.24 0.79
N PRO A 272 -14.82 -20.93 1.68
CA PRO A 272 -14.21 -21.66 2.79
C PRO A 272 -13.15 -22.63 2.26
N LEU A 273 -12.03 -22.76 2.98
CA LEU A 273 -10.87 -23.59 2.64
C LEU A 273 -11.23 -25.02 2.16
N ALA A 274 -12.37 -25.57 2.59
CA ALA A 274 -12.89 -26.85 2.14
C ALA A 274 -13.20 -26.91 0.62
N LEU A 275 -13.57 -25.79 -0.02
CA LEU A 275 -13.84 -25.71 -1.46
C LEU A 275 -12.56 -25.60 -2.31
N GLN A 276 -11.44 -25.22 -1.71
CA GLN A 276 -10.14 -25.11 -2.41
C GLN A 276 -9.41 -26.45 -2.48
N ALA A 277 -9.71 -27.39 -1.58
CA ALA A 277 -9.16 -28.75 -1.61
C ALA A 277 -9.67 -29.57 -2.82
N SER A 278 -10.87 -29.28 -3.33
CA SER A 278 -11.50 -30.01 -4.43
C SER A 278 -10.86 -29.77 -5.81
N TYR A 279 -10.05 -28.72 -5.96
CA TYR A 279 -9.45 -28.34 -7.25
C TYR A 279 -8.09 -29.01 -7.52
N SER A 280 -7.57 -29.84 -6.61
CA SER A 280 -6.21 -30.39 -6.70
C SER A 280 -6.11 -31.79 -7.34
N PHE A 281 -7.20 -32.39 -7.83
CA PHE A 281 -7.18 -33.70 -8.49
C PHE A 281 -7.75 -33.64 -9.91
N ALA A 282 -7.02 -33.01 -10.83
CA ALA A 282 -7.24 -33.20 -12.26
C ALA A 282 -5.96 -32.88 -13.07
N ARG A 283 -4.89 -33.66 -12.85
CA ARG A 283 -3.81 -33.85 -13.84
C ARG A 283 -3.11 -35.19 -13.56
N GLY A 284 -3.74 -36.26 -14.02
CA GLY A 284 -3.09 -37.55 -14.25
C GLY A 284 -2.99 -37.77 -15.77
N VAL A 285 -1.79 -38.07 -16.23
CA VAL A 285 -1.43 -38.24 -17.64
C VAL A 285 -1.53 -39.71 -18.06
N ALA A 286 -2.20 -39.94 -19.22
CA ALA A 286 -2.06 -41.01 -20.25
C ALA A 286 -2.43 -42.48 -19.87
N PRO A 287 -2.78 -43.37 -20.83
CA PRO A 287 -2.02 -43.67 -22.06
C PRO A 287 -2.80 -43.74 -23.39
N GLU A 288 -1.99 -43.65 -24.46
CA GLU A 288 -2.26 -44.08 -25.84
C GLU A 288 -3.00 -45.41 -25.97
N ALA A 289 -3.91 -45.49 -26.95
CA ALA A 289 -4.23 -46.75 -27.63
C ALA A 289 -4.46 -46.49 -29.13
N ARG A 290 -3.66 -47.19 -29.94
CA ARG A 290 -3.72 -47.28 -31.41
C ARG A 290 -4.89 -48.16 -31.89
N SER A 291 -5.16 -48.02 -33.20
CA SER A 291 -5.86 -48.94 -34.13
C SER A 291 -7.38 -48.77 -34.18
N ARG A 292 -8.05 -48.72 -35.33
CA ARG A 292 -7.73 -49.03 -36.73
C ARG A 292 -8.31 -47.98 -37.66
#